data_AF-A0A1I1QM75-F1
#
_entry.id   AF-A0A1I1QM75-F1
#
_cell.length_a   1.000
_cell.length_b   1.000
_cell.length_c   1.000
_cell.angle_alpha   90.00
_cell.angle_beta   90.00
_cell.angle_gamma   90.00
#
_symmetry.space_group_name_H-M   'P 1'
#
loop_
_entity.id
_entity.type
_entity.pdbx_description
1 polymer ?
#
loop_
_entity_poly.entity_id
_entity_poly.type
_entity_poly.pdbx_seq_one_letter_code
_entity_poly.pdbx_strand_id
1 'polypeptide(L)'
;MIMRPIMLSCTLLALFLWLTLNTVAAQTSLSQLPDNQPHFEVLILIGGKPANLYKGIPLTTQILQLEGYLTRQSQLEYAQLKPEVTIHRAIITLVRKDTRLGSIVWTGSESLGNLPQQAKKGDQYEIRLDDVRVQTKDDKSEQLTASQQLTVRLF
;
A
#
# COMPACT_ATOMS: atom_id res chain seq x y z
N MET A 1 -26.84 31.24 -84.41
CA MET A 1 -25.42 31.61 -84.23
C MET A 1 -24.77 30.52 -83.40
N ILE A 2 -23.86 29.78 -84.01
CA ILE A 2 -23.21 28.57 -83.50
C ILE A 2 -21.86 29.00 -82.90
N MET A 3 -21.53 28.56 -81.67
CA MET A 3 -20.15 28.51 -81.19
C MET A 3 -20.02 27.55 -80.01
N ARG A 4 -19.38 26.40 -80.25
CA ARG A 4 -18.44 25.75 -79.32
C ARG A 4 -17.02 26.09 -79.86
N PRO A 5 -15.85 25.73 -79.25
CA PRO A 5 -15.57 24.85 -78.10
C PRO A 5 -14.32 25.28 -77.25
N ILE A 6 -13.71 24.33 -76.48
CA ILE A 6 -12.27 24.23 -76.08
C ILE A 6 -11.81 25.17 -74.94
N MET A 7 -10.96 24.84 -73.93
CA MET A 7 -10.22 23.66 -73.45
C MET A 7 -9.65 23.98 -72.05
N LEU A 8 -9.25 22.92 -71.32
CA LEU A 8 -8.15 22.78 -70.33
C LEU A 8 -7.75 23.97 -69.43
N SER A 9 -7.66 23.70 -68.12
CA SER A 9 -6.40 23.98 -67.41
C SER A 9 -6.26 23.15 -66.13
N CYS A 10 -5.15 22.43 -66.05
CA CYS A 10 -4.59 21.84 -64.84
C CYS A 10 -4.44 22.89 -63.75
N THR A 11 -4.79 22.55 -62.51
CA THR A 11 -4.05 22.83 -61.27
C THR A 11 -5.00 22.67 -60.09
N LEU A 12 -4.77 21.67 -59.23
CA LEU A 12 -4.68 21.89 -57.79
C LEU A 12 -4.29 20.58 -57.10
N LEU A 13 -2.97 20.43 -56.96
CA LEU A 13 -2.31 20.33 -55.66
C LEU A 13 -3.02 19.47 -54.59
N ALA A 14 -2.40 18.34 -54.31
CA ALA A 14 -2.01 17.95 -52.95
C ALA A 14 -3.12 18.01 -51.89
N LEU A 15 -4.10 17.11 -51.96
CA LEU A 15 -4.91 16.77 -50.79
C LEU A 15 -4.36 15.50 -50.12
N PHE A 16 -3.79 15.73 -48.93
CA PHE A 16 -3.72 14.79 -47.81
C PHE A 16 -2.87 13.52 -47.96
N LEU A 17 -1.57 13.76 -48.22
CA LEU A 17 -0.55 13.10 -47.41
C LEU A 17 -0.78 13.61 -45.96
N TRP A 18 -1.25 12.76 -45.04
CA TRP A 18 -1.13 12.84 -43.57
C TRP A 18 -2.05 11.77 -42.93
N LEU A 19 -1.68 10.50 -43.11
CA LEU A 19 -2.09 9.42 -42.20
C LEU A 19 -0.85 8.99 -41.42
N THR A 20 -0.33 9.94 -40.62
CA THR A 20 0.70 9.64 -39.62
C THR A 20 0.05 8.89 -38.47
N LEU A 21 0.60 7.70 -38.24
CA LEU A 21 0.65 6.95 -36.98
C LEU A 21 0.23 7.78 -35.76
N ASN A 22 -0.87 7.40 -35.12
CA ASN A 22 -0.98 7.49 -33.68
C ASN A 22 -1.21 6.07 -33.15
N THR A 23 -0.09 5.46 -32.80
CA THR A 23 0.01 4.38 -31.84
C THR A 23 -0.73 4.79 -30.56
N VAL A 24 -2.01 4.41 -30.45
CA VAL A 24 -2.59 4.24 -29.13
C VAL A 24 -1.95 2.97 -28.58
N ALA A 25 -0.82 3.15 -27.91
CA ALA A 25 -0.38 2.22 -26.90
C ALA A 25 -1.59 2.07 -25.98
N ALA A 26 -2.32 0.96 -26.15
CA ALA A 26 -3.24 0.49 -25.15
C ALA A 26 -2.39 0.35 -23.89
N GLN A 27 -2.46 1.38 -23.04
CA GLN A 27 -2.06 1.28 -21.67
C GLN A 27 -2.79 0.05 -21.17
N THR A 28 -2.05 -1.03 -20.95
CA THR A 28 -2.50 -2.12 -20.12
C THR A 28 -2.69 -1.51 -18.75
N SER A 29 -3.87 -0.90 -18.54
CA SER A 29 -4.45 -0.73 -17.24
C SER A 29 -4.49 -2.14 -16.67
N LEU A 30 -3.50 -2.46 -15.84
CA LEU A 30 -3.59 -3.54 -14.89
C LEU A 30 -4.87 -3.25 -14.12
N SER A 31 -5.98 -3.84 -14.56
CA SER A 31 -7.17 -3.99 -13.75
C SER A 31 -6.67 -4.82 -12.58
N GLN A 32 -6.33 -4.14 -11.48
CA GLN A 32 -6.22 -4.78 -10.18
C GLN A 32 -7.54 -5.51 -10.03
N LEU A 33 -7.49 -6.84 -9.98
CA LEU A 33 -8.61 -7.63 -9.50
C LEU A 33 -9.13 -6.92 -8.24
N PRO A 34 -10.45 -6.71 -8.09
CA PRO A 34 -10.96 -6.25 -6.80
C PRO A 34 -10.43 -7.25 -5.77
N ASP A 35 -9.53 -6.78 -4.92
CA ASP A 35 -9.10 -7.53 -3.76
C ASP A 35 -10.39 -7.68 -2.94
N ASN A 36 -11.03 -8.85 -2.99
CA ASN A 36 -12.31 -9.12 -2.34
C ASN A 36 -12.14 -9.22 -0.81
N GLN A 37 -11.27 -8.40 -0.25
CA GLN A 37 -10.93 -8.37 1.16
C GLN A 37 -11.03 -6.95 1.71
N PRO A 38 -11.43 -6.81 2.98
CA PRO A 38 -11.50 -5.51 3.61
C PRO A 38 -10.09 -4.95 3.81
N HIS A 39 -9.89 -3.71 3.39
CA HIS A 39 -8.67 -2.96 3.71
C HIS A 39 -8.68 -2.44 5.14
N PHE A 40 -7.50 -2.35 5.76
CA PHE A 40 -7.31 -1.83 7.10
C PHE A 40 -6.05 -0.96 7.21
N GLU A 41 -6.00 -0.16 8.26
CA GLU A 41 -4.88 0.67 8.66
C GLU A 41 -4.31 0.16 9.98
N VAL A 42 -3.01 0.39 10.20
CA VAL A 42 -2.32 0.02 11.43
C VAL A 42 -1.77 1.25 12.12
N LEU A 43 -2.13 1.39 13.39
CA LEU A 43 -1.53 2.36 14.30
C LEU A 43 -0.45 1.68 15.12
N ILE A 44 0.71 2.34 15.19
CA ILE A 44 1.81 1.93 16.05
C ILE A 44 1.74 2.75 17.32
N LEU A 45 1.62 2.10 18.48
CA LEU A 45 1.59 2.77 19.77
C LEU A 45 2.90 2.58 20.54
N ILE A 46 3.33 3.66 21.20
CA ILE A 46 4.50 3.68 22.09
C ILE A 46 4.06 4.26 23.43
N GLY A 47 4.17 3.45 24.49
CA GLY A 47 3.66 3.82 25.81
C GLY A 47 2.16 4.16 25.79
N GLY A 48 1.38 3.42 24.98
CA GLY A 48 -0.06 3.61 24.82
C GLY A 48 -0.49 4.82 23.97
N LYS A 49 0.44 5.50 23.28
CA LYS A 49 0.12 6.66 22.44
C LYS A 49 0.50 6.43 20.98
N PRO A 50 -0.29 6.91 20.00
CA PRO A 50 0.05 6.81 18.59
C PRO A 50 1.40 7.45 18.27
N ALA A 51 2.26 6.70 17.60
CA ALA A 51 3.56 7.16 17.13
C ALA A 51 3.40 8.08 15.92
N ASN A 52 4.16 9.18 15.89
CA ASN A 52 4.27 10.01 14.70
C ASN A 52 5.32 9.41 13.77
N LEU A 53 4.88 8.60 12.80
CA LEU A 53 5.78 7.88 11.90
C LEU A 53 6.65 8.81 11.01
N TYR A 54 6.22 10.05 10.78
CA TYR A 54 7.05 11.05 10.08
C TYR A 54 8.26 11.51 10.90
N LYS A 55 8.11 11.57 12.23
CA LYS A 55 9.23 11.85 13.14
C LYS A 55 10.09 10.61 13.40
N GLY A 56 9.53 9.43 13.15
CA GLY A 56 10.11 8.14 13.51
C GLY A 56 9.76 7.74 14.94
N ILE A 57 10.41 6.70 15.43
CA ILE A 57 10.27 6.22 16.81
C ILE A 57 11.60 6.29 17.56
N PRO A 58 11.59 6.56 18.88
CA PRO A 58 12.83 6.64 19.66
C PRO A 58 13.58 5.31 19.66
N LEU A 59 14.92 5.35 19.56
CA LEU A 59 15.78 4.17 19.70
C LEU A 59 15.58 3.43 21.03
N THR A 60 15.16 4.15 22.07
CA THR A 60 14.92 3.59 23.41
C THR A 60 13.61 2.80 23.52
N THR A 61 12.80 2.75 22.46
CA THR A 61 11.52 2.02 22.44
C THR A 61 11.77 0.53 22.68
N GLN A 62 11.32 0.04 23.84
CA GLN A 62 11.44 -1.38 24.20
C GLN A 62 10.21 -2.19 23.84
N ILE A 63 9.04 -1.55 23.82
CA ILE A 63 7.75 -2.21 23.60
C ILE A 63 7.06 -1.48 22.45
N LEU A 64 6.53 -2.25 21.51
CA LEU A 64 5.75 -1.78 20.39
C LEU A 64 4.38 -2.45 20.44
N GLN A 65 3.32 -1.66 20.36
CA GLN A 65 1.94 -2.12 20.26
C GLN A 65 1.40 -1.78 18.87
N LEU A 66 0.65 -2.71 18.28
CA LEU A 66 0.00 -2.52 16.98
C LEU A 66 -1.50 -2.62 17.18
N GLU A 67 -2.23 -1.64 16.66
CA GLU A 67 -3.69 -1.67 16.59
C GLU A 67 -4.12 -1.59 15.13
N GLY A 68 -5.05 -2.44 14.71
CA GLY A 68 -5.60 -2.45 13.37
C GLY A 68 -7.03 -1.94 13.34
N TYR A 69 -7.39 -1.19 12.29
CA TYR A 69 -8.75 -0.69 12.08
C TYR A 69 -9.12 -0.78 10.60
N LEU A 70 -10.32 -1.26 10.29
CA LEU A 70 -10.86 -1.21 8.94
C LEU A 70 -10.91 0.23 8.44
N THR A 71 -10.54 0.45 7.17
CA THR A 71 -10.70 1.78 6.56
C THR A 71 -12.17 2.16 6.53
N ARG A 72 -12.48 3.46 6.45
CA ARG A 72 -13.87 3.93 6.34
C ARG A 72 -14.60 3.30 5.15
N GLN A 73 -13.91 3.12 4.01
CA GLN A 73 -14.50 2.48 2.83
C GLN A 73 -14.81 1.00 3.10
N SER A 74 -13.88 0.25 3.68
CA SER A 74 -14.10 -1.15 4.05
C SER A 74 -15.23 -1.33 5.05
N GLN A 75 -15.40 -0.41 6.01
CA GLN A 75 -16.51 -0.47 6.97
C GLN A 75 -17.87 -0.31 6.29
N LEU A 76 -17.95 0.45 5.19
CA LEU A 76 -19.18 0.61 4.40
C LEU A 76 -19.43 -0.61 3.51
N GLU A 77 -18.39 -1.13 2.87
CA GLU A 77 -18.49 -2.29 1.95
C GLU A 77 -18.74 -3.61 2.70
N TYR A 78 -18.16 -3.77 3.88
CA TYR A 78 -18.21 -4.99 4.70
C TYR A 78 -18.93 -4.72 6.03
N ALA A 79 -20.15 -4.22 5.96
CA ALA A 79 -20.94 -3.78 7.12
C ALA A 79 -21.24 -4.88 8.17
N GLN A 80 -21.02 -6.15 7.83
CA GLN A 80 -21.12 -7.31 8.73
C GLN A 80 -19.90 -7.47 9.66
N LEU A 81 -18.78 -6.80 9.36
CA LEU A 81 -17.55 -6.84 10.14
C LEU A 81 -17.56 -5.78 11.24
N LYS A 82 -16.84 -6.04 12.33
CA LYS A 82 -16.50 -5.04 13.33
C LYS A 82 -15.38 -4.13 12.82
N PRO A 83 -15.30 -2.87 13.26
CA PRO A 83 -14.26 -1.94 12.82
C PRO A 83 -12.85 -2.35 13.22
N GLU A 84 -12.70 -3.01 14.38
CA GLU A 84 -11.39 -3.38 14.92
C GLU A 84 -10.80 -4.62 14.23
N VAL A 85 -9.50 -4.55 13.97
CA VAL A 85 -8.70 -5.64 13.39
C VAL A 85 -7.67 -6.09 14.42
N THR A 86 -7.65 -7.38 14.71
CA THR A 86 -6.70 -8.01 15.62
C THR A 86 -5.47 -8.48 14.87
N ILE A 87 -4.31 -7.97 15.23
CA ILE A 87 -3.02 -8.41 14.71
C ILE A 87 -2.47 -9.43 15.70
N HIS A 88 -2.63 -10.72 15.40
CA HIS A 88 -2.15 -11.80 16.26
C HIS A 88 -0.64 -12.03 16.14
N ARG A 89 -0.08 -11.79 14.95
CA ARG A 89 1.32 -12.04 14.68
C ARG A 89 1.89 -11.07 13.67
N ALA A 90 3.08 -10.56 13.99
CA ALA A 90 3.91 -9.79 13.08
C ALA A 90 5.37 -10.24 13.18
N ILE A 91 6.15 -9.99 12.14
CA ILE A 91 7.61 -10.11 12.18
C ILE A 91 8.18 -8.70 12.11
N ILE A 92 8.97 -8.36 13.12
CA ILE A 92 9.64 -7.07 13.23
C ILE A 92 11.12 -7.29 12.96
N THR A 93 11.65 -6.67 11.91
CA THR A 93 13.05 -6.79 11.49
C THR A 93 13.75 -5.44 11.64
N LEU A 94 14.89 -5.42 12.32
CA LEU A 94 15.78 -4.26 12.35
C LEU A 94 16.63 -4.25 11.08
N VAL A 95 16.59 -3.14 10.34
CA VAL A 95 17.29 -2.96 9.07
C VAL A 95 18.14 -1.69 9.12
N ARG A 96 19.38 -1.80 8.64
CA ARG A 96 20.27 -0.67 8.42
C ARG A 96 20.63 -0.63 6.93
N LYS A 97 20.12 0.39 6.24
CA LYS A 97 20.18 0.46 4.76
C LYS A 97 19.52 -0.79 4.16
N ASP A 98 20.30 -1.68 3.56
CA ASP A 98 19.81 -2.94 2.97
C ASP A 98 20.20 -4.18 3.78
N THR A 99 20.80 -4.00 4.97
CA THR A 99 21.26 -5.10 5.82
C THR A 99 20.30 -5.37 6.96
N ARG A 100 19.81 -6.60 7.05
CA ARG A 100 19.04 -7.10 8.21
C ARG A 100 20.00 -7.36 9.38
N LEU A 101 19.74 -6.72 10.51
CA LEU A 101 20.55 -6.87 11.73
C LEU A 101 19.95 -7.91 12.69
N GLY A 102 18.63 -8.06 12.68
CA GLY A 102 17.94 -9.06 13.49
C GLY A 102 16.43 -9.00 13.28
N SER A 103 15.72 -10.03 13.74
CA SER A 103 14.26 -10.10 13.66
C SER A 103 13.67 -10.77 14.88
N ILE A 104 12.44 -10.40 15.21
CA ILE A 104 11.62 -11.07 16.22
C ILE A 104 10.26 -11.43 15.63
N VAL A 105 9.66 -12.48 16.18
CA VAL A 105 8.22 -12.73 16.02
C VAL A 105 7.52 -12.02 17.17
N TRP A 106 6.60 -11.14 16.83
CA TRP A 106 5.81 -10.35 17.77
C TRP A 106 4.39 -10.93 17.83
N THR A 107 3.85 -11.07 19.05
CA THR A 107 2.51 -11.64 19.26
C THR A 107 1.56 -10.78 20.09
N GLY A 108 1.82 -9.45 20.19
CA GLY A 108 0.81 -8.50 20.70
C GLY A 108 1.34 -7.29 21.47
N SER A 109 2.12 -7.47 22.53
CA SER A 109 2.64 -6.33 23.32
C SER A 109 3.98 -6.63 23.98
N GLU A 110 4.69 -7.59 23.40
CA GLU A 110 5.93 -8.12 23.94
C GLU A 110 7.10 -7.14 23.71
N SER A 111 8.14 -7.32 24.51
CA SER A 111 9.40 -6.61 24.35
C SER A 111 9.97 -6.87 22.95
N LEU A 112 10.60 -5.86 22.36
CA LEU A 112 11.35 -5.96 21.10
C LEU A 112 12.66 -6.78 21.22
N GLY A 113 12.78 -7.59 22.29
CA GLY A 113 13.98 -8.33 22.65
C GLY A 113 15.23 -7.46 22.67
N ASN A 114 16.29 -7.95 22.02
CA ASN A 114 17.58 -7.24 21.93
C ASN A 114 17.67 -6.32 20.70
N LEU A 115 16.61 -6.13 19.92
CA LEU A 115 16.65 -5.25 18.74
C LEU A 115 16.98 -3.79 19.11
N PRO A 116 16.39 -3.18 20.16
CA PRO A 116 16.71 -1.81 20.54
C PRO A 116 18.18 -1.60 20.92
N GLN A 117 18.85 -2.63 21.44
CA GLN A 117 20.27 -2.57 21.82
C GLN A 117 21.21 -2.53 20.60
N GLN A 118 20.77 -3.06 19.47
CA GLN A 118 21.53 -3.08 18.21
C GLN A 118 21.23 -1.88 17.30
N ALA A 119 20.08 -1.24 17.54
CA ALA A 119 19.59 -0.12 16.78
C ALA A 119 20.50 1.10 16.91
N LYS A 120 20.69 1.80 15.79
CA LYS A 120 21.36 3.10 15.71
C LYS A 120 20.44 4.10 15.03
N LYS A 121 20.68 5.38 15.30
CA LYS A 121 19.95 6.49 14.67
C LYS A 121 19.99 6.34 13.14
N GLY A 122 18.81 6.39 12.52
CA GLY A 122 18.66 6.23 11.07
C GLY A 122 18.40 4.80 10.61
N ASP A 123 18.51 3.79 11.48
CA ASP A 123 18.01 2.44 11.21
C ASP A 123 16.48 2.44 11.08
N GLN A 124 15.92 1.31 10.66
CA GLN A 124 14.49 1.15 10.42
C GLN A 124 14.00 -0.17 11.02
N TYR A 125 12.76 -0.19 11.51
CA TYR A 125 12.02 -1.43 11.68
C TYR A 125 11.15 -1.67 10.45
N GLU A 126 11.30 -2.84 9.85
CA GLU A 126 10.34 -3.40 8.88
C GLU A 126 9.40 -4.34 9.64
N ILE A 127 8.11 -4.01 9.64
CA ILE A 127 7.06 -4.75 10.34
C ILE A 127 6.19 -5.40 9.27
N ARG A 128 6.26 -6.73 9.17
CA ARG A 128 5.39 -7.52 8.29
C ARG A 128 4.32 -8.19 9.12
N LEU A 129 3.05 -8.03 8.74
CA LEU A 129 1.94 -8.69 9.42
C LEU A 129 1.77 -10.10 8.85
N ASP A 130 1.71 -11.11 9.72
CA ASP A 130 1.63 -12.53 9.33
C ASP A 130 0.25 -13.14 9.64
N ASP A 131 -0.38 -12.81 10.77
CA ASP A 131 -1.73 -13.28 11.15
C ASP A 131 -2.56 -12.07 11.58
N VAL A 132 -3.48 -11.68 10.71
CA VAL A 132 -4.40 -10.55 10.89
C VAL A 132 -5.83 -11.08 10.79
N ARG A 133 -6.66 -10.72 11.77
CA ARG A 133 -8.03 -11.20 11.85
C ARG A 133 -9.00 -10.07 12.11
N VAL A 134 -10.19 -10.21 11.54
CA VAL A 134 -11.33 -9.35 11.82
C VAL A 134 -12.44 -10.19 12.43
N GLN A 135 -13.26 -9.58 13.26
CA GLN A 135 -14.46 -10.24 13.80
C GLN A 135 -15.70 -9.78 13.05
N THR A 136 -16.63 -10.69 12.81
CA THR A 136 -17.99 -10.33 12.43
C THR A 136 -18.76 -9.78 13.63
N LYS A 137 -19.89 -9.11 13.38
CA LYS A 137 -20.82 -8.68 14.44
C LYS A 137 -21.42 -9.85 15.24
N ASP A 138 -21.37 -11.06 14.69
CA ASP A 138 -21.78 -12.31 15.34
C ASP A 138 -20.59 -13.02 16.04
N ASP A 139 -19.50 -12.31 16.32
CA ASP A 139 -18.30 -12.79 17.01
C ASP A 139 -17.52 -13.92 16.31
N LYS A 140 -17.77 -14.16 15.01
CA LYS A 140 -16.95 -15.09 14.22
C LYS A 140 -15.64 -14.41 13.81
N SER A 141 -14.53 -15.14 13.90
CA SER A 141 -13.22 -14.64 13.47
C SER A 141 -12.92 -15.07 12.04
N GLU A 142 -12.57 -14.10 11.20
CA GLU A 142 -12.15 -14.30 9.82
C GLU A 142 -10.70 -13.81 9.66
N GLN A 143 -9.88 -14.61 8.97
CA GLN A 143 -8.49 -14.24 8.69
C GLN A 143 -8.44 -13.37 7.43
N LEU A 144 -7.74 -12.24 7.53
CA LEU A 144 -7.41 -11.41 6.38
C LEU A 144 -6.14 -11.97 5.73
N THR A 145 -6.16 -12.17 4.41
CA THR A 145 -5.01 -12.69 3.67
C THR A 145 -4.09 -11.58 3.16
N ALA A 146 -4.55 -10.33 3.21
CA ALA A 146 -3.75 -9.17 2.88
C ALA A 146 -2.50 -9.08 3.76
N SER A 147 -1.33 -9.23 3.13
CA SER A 147 -0.03 -9.05 3.79
C SER A 147 0.36 -7.58 3.69
N GLN A 148 0.32 -6.87 4.81
CA GLN A 148 0.80 -5.49 4.90
C GLN A 148 2.22 -5.44 5.48
N GLN A 149 3.04 -4.55 4.93
CA GLN A 149 4.37 -4.22 5.46
C GLN A 149 4.42 -2.72 5.81
N LEU A 150 4.97 -2.41 6.98
CA LEU A 150 5.19 -1.06 7.47
C LEU A 150 6.70 -0.86 7.67
N THR A 151 7.19 0.32 7.34
CA THR A 151 8.59 0.69 7.61
C THR A 151 8.62 1.92 8.49
N VAL A 152 9.36 1.85 9.59
CA VAL A 152 9.42 2.91 10.60
C VAL A 152 10.86 3.27 10.89
N ARG A 153 11.20 4.56 10.75
CA ARG A 153 12.55 5.05 11.01
C ARG A 153 12.81 5.23 12.50
N LEU A 154 14.03 4.93 12.93
CA LEU A 154 14.51 5.13 14.30
C LEU A 154 15.31 6.44 14.42
N PHE A 155 15.09 7.19 15.50
CA PHE A 155 15.75 8.47 15.75
C PHE A 155 16.44 8.58 17.11
#